data_AF-A0A7K4N2X4-F1
#
_entry.id   AF-A0A7K4N2X4-F1
#
_cell.length_a   1.000
_cell.length_b   1.000
_cell.length_c   1.000
_cell.angle_alpha   90.00
_cell.angle_beta   90.00
_cell.angle_gamma   90.00
#
_symmetry.space_group_name_H-M   'P 1'
#
loop_
_entity.id
_entity.type
_entity.pdbx_description
1 polymer ?
#
loop_
_entity_poly.entity_id
_entity_poly.type
_entity_poly.pdbx_seq_one_letter_code
_entity_poly.pdbx_strand_id
1 'polypeptide(L)' 'MLLPDKCSIREVNKDCVNPPKYVITVVSNNDEFMLGITCEKHKTSVSSKIGSLQNDGKIPKGRI' A
#
# COMPACT_ATOMS: atom_id res chain seq x y z
N MET A 1 -8.94 -9.92 -12.24
CA MET A 1 -7.78 -9.04 -12.00
C MET A 1 -6.56 -9.91 -11.73
N LEU A 2 -5.40 -9.57 -12.29
CA LEU A 2 -4.12 -10.20 -11.99
C LEU A 2 -3.43 -9.34 -10.93
N LEU A 3 -3.27 -9.88 -9.72
CA LEU A 3 -2.49 -9.23 -8.67
C LEU A 3 -1.03 -9.69 -8.79
N PRO A 4 -0.04 -8.82 -8.54
CA PRO A 4 1.36 -9.22 -8.45
C PRO A 4 1.55 -10.33 -7.42
N ASP A 5 2.46 -11.27 -7.70
CA ASP A 5 2.76 -12.41 -6.82
C ASP A 5 3.64 -12.04 -5.62
N LYS A 6 4.04 -10.77 -5.49
CA LYS A 6 4.98 -10.28 -4.48
C LYS A 6 4.47 -9.02 -3.81
N CYS A 7 4.85 -8.84 -2.55
CA CYS A 7 4.66 -7.62 -1.79
C CYS A 7 5.30 -6.40 -2.51
N SER A 8 4.65 -5.24 -2.46
CA SER A 8 5.10 -4.02 -3.16
C SER A 8 6.25 -3.27 -2.45
N ILE A 9 6.79 -3.81 -1.36
CA ILE A 9 7.83 -3.16 -0.55
C ILE A 9 9.22 -3.60 -0.94
N ARG A 10 10.15 -2.63 -0.99
CA ARG A 10 11.59 -2.85 -1.16
C ARG A 10 12.32 -2.55 0.15
N GLU A 11 13.02 -3.55 0.71
CA GLU A 11 13.88 -3.39 1.89
C GLU A 11 15.36 -3.40 1.45
N VAL A 12 16.12 -2.36 1.79
CA VAL A 12 17.58 -2.32 1.56
C VAL A 12 17.97 -2.73 0.11
N ASN A 13 17.26 -2.18 -0.87
CA ASN A 13 17.42 -2.46 -2.31
C ASN A 13 17.07 -3.87 -2.79
N LYS A 14 16.39 -4.69 -1.97
CA LYS A 14 15.81 -5.97 -2.39
C LYS A 14 14.29 -5.92 -2.31
N ASP A 15 13.63 -6.39 -3.36
CA ASP A 15 12.18 -6.54 -3.34
C ASP A 15 11.78 -7.60 -2.31
N CYS A 16 10.70 -7.32 -1.59
CA CYS A 16 10.12 -8.28 -0.68
C CYS A 16 9.60 -9.48 -1.50
N VAL A 17 10.17 -10.65 -1.24
CA VAL A 17 9.78 -11.90 -1.91
C VAL A 17 8.57 -12.59 -1.27
N ASN A 18 8.04 -12.03 -0.18
CA ASN A 18 6.89 -12.61 0.50
C ASN A 18 5.64 -12.48 -0.38
N PRO A 19 4.81 -13.53 -0.44
CA PRO A 19 3.56 -13.46 -1.16
C PRO A 19 2.66 -12.42 -0.48
N PRO A 20 1.89 -11.66 -1.26
CA PRO A 20 0.96 -10.71 -0.71
C PRO A 20 -0.22 -11.43 -0.04
N LYS A 21 -0.69 -10.84 1.06
CA LYS A 21 -1.87 -11.32 1.80
C LYS A 21 -2.96 -10.26 1.94
N TYR A 22 -2.61 -9.00 1.70
CA TYR A 22 -3.49 -7.87 1.91
C TYR A 22 -3.44 -6.93 0.71
N VAL A 23 -4.62 -6.45 0.32
CA VAL A 23 -4.79 -5.29 -0.55
C VAL A 23 -5.23 -4.14 0.36
N ILE A 24 -4.50 -3.03 0.28
CA ILE A 24 -4.78 -1.79 0.98
C ILE A 24 -5.30 -0.81 -0.06
N THR A 25 -6.48 -0.26 0.15
CA THR A 25 -7.12 0.67 -0.78
C THR A 25 -7.18 2.05 -0.15
N VAL A 26 -6.87 3.11 -0.89
CA VAL A 26 -7.22 4.48 -0.46
C VAL A 26 -8.51 4.87 -1.17
N VAL A 27 -9.58 5.05 -0.41
CA VAL A 27 -10.86 5.55 -0.95
C VAL A 27 -10.94 7.05 -0.70
N SER A 28 -11.05 7.83 -1.77
CA SER A 28 -11.17 9.29 -1.72
C SER A 28 -12.31 9.74 -2.64
N ASN A 29 -13.18 10.64 -2.18
CA ASN A 29 -14.33 11.14 -2.93
C ASN A 29 -15.25 10.04 -3.51
N ASN A 30 -15.44 8.94 -2.77
CA ASN A 30 -16.19 7.74 -3.16
C ASN A 30 -15.58 6.90 -4.30
N ASP A 31 -14.36 7.20 -4.72
CA ASP A 31 -13.62 6.41 -5.71
C ASP A 31 -12.37 5.76 -5.10
N GLU A 32 -12.02 4.58 -5.64
CA GLU A 32 -10.76 3.90 -5.32
C GLU A 32 -9.61 4.64 -6.01
N PHE A 33 -8.77 5.30 -5.21
CA PHE A 33 -7.64 6.08 -5.71
C PHE A 33 -6.37 5.23 -5.92
N MET A 34 -6.09 4.32 -4.99
CA MET A 34 -4.85 3.55 -4.98
C MET A 34 -5.06 2.14 -4.41
N LEU A 35 -4.36 1.16 -5.00
CA LEU A 35 -4.23 -0.20 -4.51
C LEU A 35 -2.77 -0.47 -4.12
N GLY A 36 -2.51 -0.67 -2.83
CA GLY A 36 -1.23 -1.12 -2.30
C GLY A 36 -1.32 -2.60 -1.93
N ILE A 37 -0.41 -3.43 -2.42
CA ILE A 37 -0.45 -4.87 -2.16
C ILE A 37 0.73 -5.24 -1.26
N THR A 38 0.45 -5.86 -0.11
CA THR A 38 1.44 -6.10 0.93
C THR A 38 1.36 -7.49 1.54
N CYS A 39 2.50 -7.98 2.02
CA CYS A 39 2.55 -9.11 2.92
C CYS A 39 2.21 -8.68 4.36
N GLU A 40 2.01 -9.65 5.23
CA GLU A 40 1.68 -9.45 6.65
C GLU A 40 2.72 -8.63 7.41
N LYS A 41 4.00 -8.95 7.19
CA LYS A 41 5.15 -8.25 7.81
C LYS A 41 5.13 -6.74 7.52
N HIS A 42 4.69 -6.35 6.33
CA HIS A 42 4.79 -4.97 5.85
C HIS A 42 3.48 -4.18 5.92
N LYS A 43 2.38 -4.81 6.34
CA LYS A 43 1.06 -4.17 6.40
C LYS A 43 1.09 -2.83 7.14
N THR A 44 1.58 -2.83 8.38
CA THR A 44 1.64 -1.62 9.21
C THR A 44 2.53 -0.54 8.59
N SER A 45 3.70 -0.91 8.04
CA SER A 45 4.61 0.04 7.39
C SER A 45 3.99 0.67 6.15
N VAL A 46 3.28 -0.10 5.32
CA VAL A 46 2.56 0.40 4.14
C VAL A 46 1.44 1.34 4.56
N SER A 47 0.59 0.95 5.52
CA SER A 47 -0.50 1.81 6.02
C SER A 47 0.03 3.13 6.60
N SER A 48 1.09 3.07 7.41
CA SER A 48 1.71 4.28 7.97
C SER A 48 2.29 5.18 6.88
N LYS A 49 2.96 4.60 5.86
CA LYS A 49 3.51 5.37 4.74
C LYS A 49 2.42 6.05 3.93
N ILE A 50 1.33 5.36 3.64
CA ILE A 50 0.16 5.92 2.96
C ILE A 50 -0.41 7.08 3.79
N GLY A 51 -0.57 6.90 5.10
CA GLY A 51 -1.01 7.98 6.00
C GLY A 51 -0.10 9.21 5.96
N SER A 52 1.22 9.02 5.98
CA SER A 52 2.17 10.13 5.81
C SER A 52 2.04 10.81 4.44
N LEU A 53 1.85 10.06 3.35
CA LEU A 53 1.68 10.65 2.01
C LEU A 53 0.38 11.46 1.90
N GLN A 54 -0.70 11.04 2.56
CA GLN A 54 -1.94 11.81 2.64
C GLN A 54 -1.75 13.11 3.44
N ASN A 55 -0.99 13.05 4.55
CA ASN A 55 -0.69 14.22 5.37
C ASN A 55 0.22 15.22 4.65
N ASP A 56 1.20 14.72 3.89
CA ASP A 56 2.09 15.52 3.03
C ASP A 56 1.36 16.10 1.80
N GLY A 57 0.11 15.71 1.54
CA GLY A 57 -0.66 16.14 0.36
C GLY A 57 -0.15 15.54 -0.96
N LYS A 58 0.68 14.50 -0.90
CA LYS A 58 1.23 13.82 -2.09
C LYS A 58 0.23 12.86 -2.73
N ILE A 59 -0.72 12.37 -1.95
CA ILE A 59 -1.89 11.62 -2.42
C ILE A 59 -3.16 12.18 -1.75
N PRO A 60 -4.36 12.00 -2.34
CA PRO A 60 -5.61 12.51 -1.79
C PRO A 60 -5.88 11.98 -0.39
N LYS A 61 -6.53 12.81 0.44
CA LYS A 61 -7.04 12.38 1.73
C LYS A 61 -8.18 11.39 1.52
N GLY A 62 -8.10 10.26 2.20
CA GLY A 62 -8.99 9.13 2.03
C GLY A 62 -8.90 8.15 3.17
N ARG A 63 -9.82 7.18 3.19
CA ARG A 63 -9.83 6.10 4.16
C ARG A 63 -8.96 4.94 3.64
N ILE A 64 -8.18 4.36 4.54
CA ILE A 64 -7.33 3.17 4.34
C ILE A 64 -8.05 1.95 4.90
#